data_AF-A0A453I289-F1
#
_entry.id   AF-A0A453I289-F1
#
_cell.length_a   1.000
_cell.length_b   1.000
_cell.length_c   1.000
_cell.angle_alpha   90.00
_cell.angle_beta   90.00
_cell.angle_gamma   90.00
#
_symmetry.space_group_name_H-M   'P 1'
#
loop_
_entity.id
_entity.type
_entity.pdbx_description
1 polymer ?
#
loop_
_entity_poly.entity_id
_entity_poly.type
_entity_poly.pdbx_seq_one_letter_code
_entity_poly.pdbx_strand_id
1 'polypeptide(L)'
;MLVTLCEEAGEILSNMNHPAGDCPLCLYPLVSENNHDSALPFMKLMSCYHCFHSDCIMRWWGWLQHDDANSKKIDTTISTEEGLRLSNSDKLFSANHHKGFCPVCRKVFDEKDIEHVRDLLDANTSQL
;
A
#
# COMPACT_ATOMS: atom_id res chain seq x y z
N MET A 1 -24.16 -14.51 -29.67
CA MET A 1 -23.42 -15.76 -29.42
C MET A 1 -21.96 -15.47 -29.10
N LEU A 2 -21.19 -14.77 -29.94
CA LEU A 2 -19.80 -14.40 -29.60
C LEU A 2 -19.71 -13.43 -28.40
N VAL A 3 -20.54 -12.38 -28.37
CA VAL A 3 -20.56 -11.40 -27.27
C VAL A 3 -20.80 -12.09 -25.91
N THR A 4 -21.78 -12.98 -25.86
CA THR A 4 -22.16 -13.74 -24.66
C THR A 4 -21.02 -14.63 -24.16
N LEU A 5 -20.33 -15.31 -25.08
CA LEU A 5 -19.13 -16.10 -24.75
C LEU A 5 -17.99 -15.23 -24.24
N CYS A 6 -17.80 -14.04 -24.80
CA CYS A 6 -16.77 -13.11 -24.34
C CYS A 6 -17.09 -12.55 -22.94
N GLU A 7 -18.35 -12.26 -22.66
CA GLU A 7 -18.81 -11.79 -21.34
C GLU A 7 -18.60 -12.88 -20.27
N GLU A 8 -19.04 -14.11 -20.55
CA GLU A 8 -18.87 -15.25 -19.65
C GLU A 8 -17.40 -15.59 -19.42
N ALA A 9 -16.57 -15.55 -20.47
CA ALA A 9 -15.13 -15.70 -20.32
C ALA A 9 -14.52 -14.59 -19.45
N GLY A 10 -14.97 -13.34 -19.62
CA GLY A 10 -14.52 -12.21 -18.81
C GLY A 10 -14.86 -12.38 -17.33
N GLU A 11 -16.07 -12.85 -17.02
CA GLU A 11 -16.51 -13.14 -15.65
C GLU A 11 -15.68 -14.26 -15.00
N ILE A 12 -15.53 -15.40 -15.70
CA ILE A 12 -14.74 -16.54 -15.20
C ILE A 12 -13.29 -16.13 -14.94
N LEU A 13 -12.66 -15.45 -15.91
CA LEU A 13 -11.27 -15.01 -15.78
C LEU A 13 -11.09 -13.98 -14.67
N SER A 14 -12.06 -13.07 -14.48
CA SER A 14 -12.03 -12.09 -13.40
C SER A 14 -12.14 -12.75 -12.03
N ASN A 15 -13.04 -13.73 -11.90
CA ASN A 15 -13.22 -14.50 -10.66
C ASN A 15 -11.98 -15.35 -10.31
N MET A 16 -11.26 -15.82 -11.33
CA MET A 16 -10.00 -16.56 -11.16
C MET A 16 -8.78 -15.65 -10.95
N ASN A 17 -8.90 -14.34 -11.18
CA ASN A 17 -7.80 -13.38 -11.12
C ASN A 17 -7.54 -12.89 -9.68
N HIS A 18 -7.30 -13.84 -8.78
CA HIS A 18 -6.96 -13.57 -7.40
C HIS A 18 -5.45 -13.73 -7.17
N PRO A 19 -4.83 -12.97 -6.25
CA PRO A 19 -3.42 -13.14 -5.93
C PRO A 19 -3.20 -14.51 -5.29
N ALA A 20 -2.04 -15.10 -5.56
CA ALA A 20 -1.59 -16.32 -4.91
C ALA A 20 -0.72 -15.98 -3.70
N GLY A 21 -0.75 -16.86 -2.70
CA GLY A 21 0.13 -16.80 -1.53
C GLY A 21 -0.36 -15.90 -0.39
N ASP A 22 0.55 -15.63 0.53
CA ASP A 22 0.27 -14.96 1.78
C ASP A 22 0.58 -13.46 1.73
N CYS A 23 -0.16 -12.69 2.52
CA CYS A 23 0.08 -11.28 2.71
C CYS A 23 1.44 -11.09 3.42
N PRO A 24 2.39 -10.32 2.85
CA PRO A 24 3.72 -10.15 3.43
C PRO A 24 3.75 -9.44 4.80
N LEU A 25 2.65 -8.77 5.18
CA LEU A 25 2.56 -8.00 6.43
C LEU A 25 2.01 -8.83 7.60
N CYS A 26 1.04 -9.72 7.36
CA CYS A 26 0.42 -10.52 8.42
C CYS A 26 0.69 -12.02 8.31
N LEU A 27 1.28 -12.47 7.19
CA LEU A 27 1.60 -13.87 6.89
C LEU A 27 0.39 -14.82 6.82
N TYR A 28 -0.80 -14.27 6.60
CA TYR A 28 -2.01 -15.05 6.32
C TYR A 28 -2.36 -15.02 4.83
N PRO A 29 -3.07 -16.04 4.30
CA PRO A 29 -3.47 -16.10 2.90
C PRO A 29 -4.18 -14.83 2.43
N LEU A 30 -3.80 -14.31 1.26
CA LEU A 30 -4.47 -13.14 0.64
C LEU A 30 -5.93 -13.44 0.27
N VAL A 31 -6.23 -14.71 0.01
CA VAL A 31 -7.55 -15.23 -0.36
C VAL A 31 -7.82 -16.45 0.52
N SER A 32 -8.99 -16.49 1.16
CA SER A 32 -9.40 -17.65 1.97
C SER A 32 -9.92 -18.76 1.08
N GLU A 33 -9.51 -20.01 1.34
CA GLU A 33 -9.93 -21.19 0.56
C GLU A 33 -11.43 -21.48 0.67
N ASN A 34 -12.14 -20.93 1.66
CA ASN A 34 -13.52 -21.29 2.01
C ASN A 34 -14.58 -20.21 1.73
N ASN A 35 -14.23 -19.03 1.22
CA ASN A 35 -15.21 -17.94 1.03
C ASN A 35 -15.44 -17.64 -0.46
N HIS A 36 -16.50 -18.23 -1.00
CA HIS A 36 -17.08 -17.80 -2.28
C HIS A 36 -17.79 -16.43 -2.19
N ASP A 37 -18.11 -15.93 -0.98
CA ASP A 37 -19.00 -14.76 -0.81
C ASP A 37 -18.40 -13.58 -0.03
N SER A 38 -17.17 -13.68 0.48
CA SER A 38 -16.49 -12.53 1.10
C SER A 38 -15.01 -12.55 0.76
N ALA A 39 -14.70 -12.14 -0.47
CA ALA A 39 -13.35 -11.76 -0.83
C ALA A 39 -12.94 -10.64 0.14
N LEU A 40 -12.08 -10.94 1.12
CA LEU A 40 -11.44 -9.89 1.89
C LEU A 40 -10.74 -8.98 0.88
N PRO A 41 -10.99 -7.67 0.90
CA PRO A 41 -10.39 -6.78 -0.07
C PRO A 41 -8.87 -6.89 0.10
N PHE A 42 -8.21 -7.35 -0.96
CA PHE A 42 -6.77 -7.25 -1.09
C PHE A 42 -6.46 -6.05 -1.96
N MET A 43 -5.31 -5.45 -1.70
CA MET A 43 -4.78 -4.36 -2.48
C MET A 43 -3.57 -4.83 -3.27
N LYS A 44 -3.54 -4.52 -4.56
CA LYS A 44 -2.38 -4.71 -5.44
C LYS A 44 -1.77 -3.36 -5.77
N LEU A 45 -0.48 -3.18 -5.47
CA LEU A 45 0.24 -2.00 -5.90
C LEU A 45 0.37 -2.02 -7.43
N MET A 46 -0.03 -0.95 -8.10
CA MET A 46 0.06 -0.79 -9.55
C MET A 46 1.50 -0.64 -10.02
N SER A 47 2.39 -0.09 -9.19
CA SER A 47 3.78 0.12 -9.56
C SER A 47 4.65 -1.14 -9.51
N CYS A 48 4.42 -2.04 -8.54
CA CYS A 48 5.29 -3.20 -8.30
C CYS A 48 4.55 -4.53 -8.19
N TYR A 49 3.23 -4.52 -8.31
CA TYR A 49 2.35 -5.70 -8.33
C TYR A 49 2.34 -6.57 -7.07
N HIS A 50 3.03 -6.17 -6.00
CA HIS A 50 2.90 -6.82 -4.70
C HIS A 50 1.50 -6.62 -4.11
N CYS A 51 0.98 -7.67 -3.49
CA CYS A 51 -0.37 -7.72 -2.95
C CYS A 51 -0.36 -7.83 -1.42
N PHE A 52 -1.33 -7.19 -0.78
CA PHE A 52 -1.51 -7.15 0.67
C PHE A 52 -3.00 -7.24 0.99
N HIS A 53 -3.40 -7.65 2.19
CA HIS A 53 -4.76 -7.33 2.65
C HIS A 53 -4.90 -5.81 2.74
N SER A 54 -6.05 -5.27 2.33
CA SER A 54 -6.30 -3.82 2.38
C SER A 54 -6.09 -3.27 3.78
N ASP A 55 -6.56 -3.95 4.84
CA ASP A 55 -6.33 -3.53 6.22
C ASP A 55 -4.85 -3.48 6.61
N CYS A 56 -4.06 -4.45 6.14
CA CYS A 56 -2.65 -4.52 6.48
C CYS A 56 -1.89 -3.35 5.89
N ILE A 57 -2.12 -3.04 4.61
CA ILE A 57 -1.44 -1.93 3.94
C ILE A 57 -1.96 -0.57 4.42
N MET A 58 -3.25 -0.44 4.76
CA MET A 58 -3.81 0.79 5.34
C MET A 58 -3.20 1.10 6.70
N ARG A 59 -3.05 0.09 7.58
CA ARG A 59 -2.37 0.27 8.88
C ARG A 59 -0.91 0.68 8.71
N TRP A 60 -0.20 0.01 7.81
CA TRP A 60 1.18 0.36 7.45
C TRP A 60 1.28 1.82 6.99
N TRP A 61 0.36 2.26 6.13
CA TRP A 61 0.33 3.63 5.64
C TRP A 61 0.02 4.65 6.73
N GLY A 62 -0.88 4.33 7.67
CA GLY A 62 -1.15 5.16 8.83
C GLY A 62 0.12 5.41 9.65
N TRP A 63 0.95 4.37 9.85
CA TRP A 63 2.20 4.48 10.61
C TRP A 63 3.22 5.39 9.92
N LEU A 64 3.39 5.26 8.59
CA LEU A 64 4.31 6.12 7.83
C LEU A 64 3.98 7.61 7.97
N GLN A 65 2.70 7.98 7.99
CA GLN A 65 2.30 9.38 8.14
C GLN A 65 2.52 9.92 9.56
N HIS A 66 2.44 9.06 10.59
CA HIS A 66 2.67 9.46 11.98
C HIS A 66 4.16 9.70 12.28
N ASP A 67 5.07 8.93 11.68
CA ASP A 67 6.52 9.12 11.84
C ASP A 67 6.98 10.48 11.26
N ASP A 68 6.44 10.89 10.11
CA ASP A 68 6.72 12.20 9.50
C ASP A 68 6.24 13.37 10.38
N ALA A 69 5.08 13.23 11.03
CA ALA A 69 4.51 14.27 11.89
C ALA A 69 5.31 14.44 13.20
N ASN A 70 5.92 13.37 13.70
CA ASN A 70 6.75 13.43 14.90
C ASN A 70 8.15 13.98 14.58
N SER A 71 8.72 13.61 13.44
CA SER A 71 10.04 14.11 12.99
C SER A 71 10.06 15.63 12.80
N LYS A 72 8.99 16.21 12.21
CA LYS A 72 8.84 17.68 12.06
C LYS A 72 8.77 18.47 13.38
N LYS A 73 8.37 17.84 14.50
CA LYS A 73 8.34 18.53 15.81
C LYS A 73 9.73 18.66 16.43
N ILE A 74 10.66 17.77 16.09
CA ILE A 74 12.00 17.74 16.67
C ILE A 74 12.88 18.85 16.05
N ASP A 75 12.71 19.11 14.75
CA ASP A 75 13.47 20.16 14.04
C ASP A 75 13.12 21.60 14.46
N THR A 76 12.00 21.82 15.16
CA THR A 76 11.61 23.16 15.62
C THR A 76 12.27 23.55 16.96
N THR A 77 12.95 22.63 17.65
CA THR A 77 13.40 22.87 19.05
C THR A 77 14.92 22.88 19.27
N ILE A 78 15.75 22.60 18.25
CA ILE A 78 17.22 22.58 18.43
C ILE A 78 17.88 23.52 17.43
N SER A 79 17.79 24.82 17.72
CA SER A 79 18.74 25.82 17.23
C SER A 79 19.70 26.18 18.35
N THR A 80 20.65 25.29 18.68
CA THR A 80 21.98 25.68 19.17
C THR A 80 22.94 24.50 19.10
N GLU A 81 24.20 24.82 18.79
CA GLU A 81 25.46 24.09 19.01
C GLU A 81 25.83 22.81 18.21
N GLU A 82 26.66 23.07 17.19
CA GLU A 82 27.86 22.36 16.74
C GLU A 82 28.02 20.83 16.92
N GLY A 83 28.27 20.16 15.79
CA GLY A 83 29.32 19.15 15.70
C GLY A 83 28.88 17.70 15.48
N LEU A 84 28.78 17.28 14.22
CA LEU A 84 29.58 16.18 13.62
C LEU A 84 29.02 15.84 12.23
N ARG A 85 29.87 16.01 11.22
CA ARG A 85 29.57 15.64 9.83
C ARG A 85 29.53 14.13 9.70
N LEU A 86 28.34 13.57 9.55
CA LEU A 86 28.11 12.27 8.93
C LEU A 86 27.56 12.49 7.52
N SER A 87 28.08 11.68 6.60
CA SER A 87 28.17 11.87 5.16
C SER A 87 26.86 12.20 4.42
N ASN A 88 26.97 13.14 3.48
CA ASN A 88 25.92 13.58 2.55
C ASN A 88 25.54 12.49 1.51
N SER A 89 24.85 11.42 1.91
CA SER A 89 24.14 10.53 0.97
C SER A 89 22.61 10.55 1.14
N ASP A 90 22.11 11.17 2.20
CA ASP A 90 20.68 11.08 2.57
C ASP A 90 19.82 12.26 2.06
N LYS A 91 20.42 13.27 1.41
CA LYS A 91 19.68 14.46 0.95
C LYS A 91 18.80 14.24 -0.28
N LEU A 92 18.89 13.11 -0.98
CA LEU A 92 17.97 12.76 -2.06
C LEU A 92 16.68 12.08 -1.56
N PHE A 93 16.69 11.55 -0.33
CA PHE A 93 15.51 10.95 0.30
C PHE A 93 14.53 12.01 0.84
N SER A 94 15.00 13.23 1.07
CA SER A 94 14.22 14.26 1.77
C SER A 94 13.08 14.91 0.98
N ALA A 95 13.09 14.85 -0.36
CA ALA A 95 12.04 15.45 -1.18
C ALA A 95 10.85 14.52 -1.47
N ASN A 96 10.92 13.24 -1.04
CA ASN A 96 9.92 12.22 -1.33
C ASN A 96 9.29 11.60 -0.06
N HIS A 97 9.51 12.17 1.13
CA HIS A 97 8.97 11.62 2.39
C HIS A 97 7.45 11.34 2.35
N HIS A 98 6.70 12.07 1.53
CA HIS A 98 5.24 11.87 1.37
C HIS A 98 4.87 10.62 0.55
N LYS A 99 5.83 10.02 -0.15
CA LYS A 99 5.65 8.82 -0.95
C LYS A 99 6.39 7.70 -0.24
N GLY A 100 5.66 6.92 0.56
CA GLY A 100 6.19 5.73 1.20
C GLY A 100 6.80 4.73 0.20
N PHE A 101 7.29 3.61 0.73
CA PHE A 101 7.88 2.54 -0.07
C PHE A 101 7.11 1.24 0.09
N CYS A 102 7.05 0.45 -0.98
CA CYS A 102 6.56 -0.92 -0.91
C CYS A 102 7.36 -1.72 0.15
N PRO A 103 6.69 -2.35 1.15
CA PRO A 103 7.36 -3.13 2.19
C PRO A 103 8.21 -4.29 1.67
N VAL A 104 7.91 -4.79 0.47
CA VAL A 104 8.58 -5.96 -0.12
C VAL A 104 9.81 -5.56 -0.93
N CYS A 105 9.63 -4.65 -1.90
CA CYS A 105 10.67 -4.33 -2.89
C CYS A 105 11.26 -2.92 -2.77
N ARG A 106 10.79 -2.12 -1.82
CA ARG A 106 11.19 -0.72 -1.60
C ARG A 106 10.99 0.19 -2.82
N LYS A 107 10.18 -0.20 -3.79
CA LYS A 107 9.75 0.70 -4.87
C LYS A 107 8.96 1.85 -4.26
N VAL A 108 9.26 3.08 -4.69
CA VAL A 108 8.50 4.28 -4.33
C VAL A 108 7.07 4.14 -4.87
N PHE A 109 6.08 4.50 -4.06
CA PHE A 109 4.69 4.50 -4.51
C PHE A 109 4.47 5.51 -5.65
N ASP A 110 3.80 5.04 -6.70
CA ASP A 110 3.34 5.90 -7.79
C ASP A 110 2.02 6.59 -7.37
N GLU A 111 1.64 7.65 -8.08
CA GLU A 111 0.38 8.36 -7.86
C GLU A 111 -0.82 7.40 -7.91
N LYS A 112 -0.82 6.49 -8.88
CA LYS A 112 -1.85 5.44 -9.00
C LYS A 112 -1.91 4.49 -7.81
N ASP A 113 -0.78 4.22 -7.15
CA ASP A 113 -0.79 3.41 -5.93
C ASP A 113 -1.52 4.16 -4.82
N ILE A 114 -1.23 5.46 -4.67
CA ILE A 114 -1.81 6.33 -3.64
C ILE A 114 -3.31 6.53 -3.86
N GLU A 115 -3.72 6.77 -5.10
CA GLU A 115 -5.14 6.89 -5.47
C GLU A 115 -5.90 5.61 -5.10
N HIS A 116 -5.34 4.44 -5.46
CA HIS A 116 -5.95 3.16 -5.14
C HIS A 116 -6.07 2.94 -3.62
N VAL A 117 -5.09 3.37 -2.81
CA VAL A 117 -5.19 3.29 -1.33
C VAL A 117 -6.33 4.16 -0.85
N ARG A 118 -6.42 5.40 -1.35
CA ARG A 118 -7.43 6.38 -0.94
C ARG A 118 -8.84 5.90 -1.27
N ASP A 119 -9.06 5.41 -2.49
CA ASP A 119 -10.36 4.91 -2.91
C ASP A 119 -10.82 3.72 -2.04
N LEU A 120 -9.89 2.86 -1.63
CA LEU A 120 -10.15 1.77 -0.66
C LEU A 120 -10.52 2.31 0.73
N LEU A 121 -9.83 3.34 1.21
CA LEU A 121 -10.14 3.99 2.50
C LEU A 121 -11.54 4.62 2.48
N ASP A 122 -11.90 5.32 1.41
CA ASP A 122 -13.21 5.96 1.24
C ASP A 122 -14.34 4.92 1.15
N ALA A 123 -14.10 3.79 0.48
CA ALA A 123 -15.06 2.70 0.41
C ALA A 123 -15.31 2.05 1.79
N ASN A 124 -14.27 1.85 2.60
CA ASN A 124 -14.40 1.26 3.94
C ASN A 124 -15.07 2.23 4.94
N THR A 125 -14.82 3.53 4.84
CA THR A 125 -15.46 4.53 5.71
C THR A 125 -16.94 4.74 5.40
N SER A 126 -17.35 4.53 4.15
CA SER A 126 -18.76 4.63 3.73
C SER A 126 -19.62 3.42 4.15
N GLN A 127 -18.99 2.34 4.64
CA GLN A 127 -19.67 1.12 5.09
C GLN A 127 -19.85 1.04 6.63
N LEU A 128 -19.41 2.08 7.35
CA LEU A 128 -19.59 2.27 8.80
C LEU A 128 -20.78 3.19 9.10
#